data_AF-A0A7W2MHC9-F1
#
_entry.id   AF-A0A7W2MHC9-F1
#
_cell.length_a   1.000
_cell.length_b   1.000
_cell.length_c   1.000
_cell.angle_alpha   90.00
_cell.angle_beta   90.00
_cell.angle_gamma   90.00
#
_symmetry.space_group_name_H-M   'P 1'
#
loop_
_entity.id
_entity.type
_entity.pdbx_description
1 polymer ?
#
loop_
_entity_poly.entity_id
_entity_poly.type
_entity_poly.pdbx_seq_one_letter_code
_entity_poly.pdbx_strand_id
1 'polypeptide(L)'
;MYKVVPKSLALVSALSIATLFSALSNATVVEVATSQGNFKVNLHDQTTPKTVENFLKYINDGDYNNTVVHRLVPNFIMQAGGFKFNGDLPLTPIDVDDSIQNEPIYSNVRGTIAMAKLGNNPNSATSQWFINYKNNSANLDLQNSGFTVFGEVIEGMDNIDKIALIQLCQERPMPGYTSEQCANSNFVPGVDNFVTIHSVTIIDSSATTDTSLASVKNTLINKEESITSDSGGSLSYFVLCALTLLGFRRKLK
;
A
#
# COMPACT_ATOMS: atom_id res chain seq x y z
N MET A 1 14.87 68.20 53.06
CA MET A 1 13.68 67.36 53.25
C MET A 1 13.62 66.36 52.11
N TYR A 2 13.86 65.08 52.41
CA TYR A 2 13.74 63.97 51.48
C TYR A 2 12.26 63.71 51.15
N LYS A 3 11.92 63.55 49.86
CA LYS A 3 10.79 62.72 49.43
C LYS A 3 11.21 61.89 48.22
N VAL A 4 10.87 60.62 48.33
CA VAL A 4 11.32 59.47 47.54
C VAL A 4 10.09 58.89 46.84
N VAL A 5 10.23 58.65 45.51
CA VAL A 5 9.60 57.57 44.68
C VAL A 5 8.13 57.76 44.26
N PRO A 6 7.64 57.20 43.10
CA PRO A 6 8.22 56.14 42.26
C PRO A 6 8.39 56.41 40.74
N LYS A 7 9.27 55.61 40.14
CA LYS A 7 9.33 55.33 38.69
C LYS A 7 8.17 54.40 38.32
N SER A 8 7.30 54.83 37.41
CA SER A 8 6.24 54.02 36.82
C SER A 8 6.83 53.06 35.78
N LEU A 9 6.69 51.77 36.07
CA LEU A 9 6.98 50.65 35.18
C LEU A 9 5.89 50.60 34.10
N ALA A 10 6.23 50.91 32.84
CA ALA A 10 5.30 50.73 31.72
C ALA A 10 5.36 49.26 31.27
N LEU A 11 4.25 48.56 31.49
CA LEU A 11 4.03 47.16 31.10
C LEU A 11 3.88 47.08 29.57
N VAL A 12 4.83 46.45 28.87
CA VAL A 12 4.67 46.12 27.45
C VAL A 12 3.90 44.80 27.36
N SER A 13 2.61 44.85 27.00
CA SER A 13 1.85 43.65 26.69
C SER A 13 2.18 43.19 25.26
N ALA A 14 3.03 42.17 25.14
CA ALA A 14 3.21 41.45 23.89
C ALA A 14 1.96 40.59 23.64
N LEU A 15 1.12 41.02 22.69
CA LEU A 15 -0.01 40.23 22.23
C LEU A 15 0.52 39.16 21.27
N SER A 16 0.87 37.98 21.82
CA SER A 16 1.26 36.82 21.02
C SER A 16 0.04 36.32 20.25
N ILE A 17 0.01 36.60 18.94
CA ILE A 17 -0.91 35.93 18.01
C ILE A 17 -0.42 34.49 17.87
N ALA A 18 -0.98 33.58 18.67
CA ALA A 18 -0.84 32.17 18.44
C ALA A 18 -1.65 31.84 17.17
N THR A 19 -1.01 31.88 16.01
CA THR A 19 -1.54 31.24 14.81
C THR A 19 -1.62 29.75 15.09
N LEU A 20 -2.82 29.28 15.41
CA LEU A 20 -3.18 27.87 15.31
C LEU A 20 -2.95 27.48 13.85
N PHE A 21 -1.79 26.90 13.56
CA PHE A 21 -1.65 26.02 12.40
C PHE A 21 -2.55 24.84 12.72
N SER A 22 -3.80 24.89 12.27
CA SER A 22 -4.59 23.68 12.07
C SER A 22 -3.74 22.83 11.15
N ALA A 23 -3.17 21.74 11.66
CA ALA A 23 -2.63 20.70 10.80
C ALA A 23 -3.77 20.39 9.82
N LEU A 24 -3.54 20.64 8.53
CA LEU A 24 -4.44 20.21 7.48
C LEU A 24 -4.49 18.69 7.64
N SER A 25 -5.52 18.22 8.33
CA SER A 25 -5.90 16.82 8.30
C SER A 25 -6.08 16.52 6.83
N ASN A 26 -5.44 15.48 6.31
CA ASN A 26 -5.65 15.00 4.96
C ASN A 26 -6.16 13.57 5.12
N ALA A 27 -7.20 13.23 4.37
CA ALA A 27 -7.62 11.87 4.16
C ALA A 27 -7.82 11.76 2.64
N THR A 28 -6.73 11.46 1.96
CA THR A 28 -6.64 11.61 0.51
C THR A 28 -7.41 10.48 -0.17
N VAL A 29 -8.29 10.80 -1.11
CA VAL A 29 -8.94 9.81 -1.97
C VAL A 29 -8.25 9.80 -3.32
N VAL A 30 -7.83 8.61 -3.73
CA VAL A 30 -7.26 8.36 -5.05
C VAL A 30 -8.20 7.51 -5.90
N GLU A 31 -8.27 7.78 -7.19
CA GLU A 31 -8.87 6.89 -8.18
C GLU A 31 -7.77 6.15 -8.95
N VAL A 32 -7.89 4.83 -9.03
CA VAL A 32 -7.06 3.96 -9.84
C VAL A 32 -7.86 3.56 -11.08
N ALA A 33 -7.45 4.07 -12.24
CA ALA A 33 -8.07 3.75 -13.52
C ALA A 33 -7.40 2.51 -14.12
N THR A 34 -8.17 1.44 -14.34
CA THR A 34 -7.65 0.19 -14.91
C THR A 34 -8.40 -0.23 -16.17
N SER A 35 -7.79 -1.12 -16.96
CA SER A 35 -8.45 -1.71 -18.13
C SER A 35 -9.69 -2.55 -17.78
N GLN A 36 -9.91 -2.88 -16.51
CA GLN A 36 -11.05 -3.66 -16.01
C GLN A 36 -12.07 -2.81 -15.22
N GLY A 37 -11.94 -1.48 -15.27
CA GLY A 37 -12.77 -0.53 -14.55
C GLY A 37 -12.02 0.17 -13.41
N ASN A 38 -12.58 1.28 -12.94
CA ASN A 38 -11.95 2.11 -11.93
C ASN A 38 -12.30 1.62 -10.52
N PHE A 39 -11.44 1.94 -9.56
CA PHE A 39 -11.76 1.85 -8.14
C PHE A 39 -11.15 3.03 -7.39
N LYS A 40 -11.75 3.37 -6.24
CA LYS A 40 -11.32 4.49 -5.41
C LYS A 40 -10.84 3.98 -4.06
N VAL A 41 -9.75 4.55 -3.57
CA VAL A 41 -9.14 4.22 -2.30
C VAL A 41 -9.08 5.47 -1.44
N ASN A 42 -9.56 5.36 -0.21
CA ASN A 42 -9.36 6.35 0.82
C ASN A 42 -8.10 5.99 1.64
N LEU A 43 -7.16 6.92 1.74
CA LEU A 43 -5.87 6.72 2.38
C LEU A 43 -5.90 7.09 3.87
N HIS A 44 -5.02 6.45 4.64
CA HIS A 44 -4.87 6.64 6.07
C HIS A 44 -3.72 7.63 6.37
N ASP A 45 -3.78 8.85 5.84
CA ASP A 45 -2.66 9.81 5.87
C ASP A 45 -2.19 10.12 7.29
N GLN A 46 -3.10 10.18 8.27
CA GLN A 46 -2.77 10.54 9.65
C GLN A 46 -2.08 9.42 10.43
N THR A 47 -2.47 8.18 10.16
CA THR A 47 -2.04 7.02 10.95
C THR A 47 -0.91 6.26 10.27
N THR A 48 -0.80 6.32 8.94
CA THR A 48 0.31 5.75 8.17
C THR A 48 0.98 6.81 7.28
N PRO A 49 1.46 7.94 7.85
CA PRO A 49 1.91 9.10 7.09
C PRO A 49 3.10 8.80 6.16
N LYS A 50 4.08 8.01 6.61
CA LYS A 50 5.27 7.72 5.77
C LYS A 50 4.89 6.90 4.55
N THR A 51 3.96 5.98 4.74
CA THR A 51 3.46 5.11 3.68
C THR A 51 2.63 5.88 2.67
N VAL A 52 1.73 6.74 3.15
CA VAL A 52 0.89 7.56 2.28
C VAL A 52 1.72 8.60 1.53
N GLU A 53 2.65 9.29 2.19
CA GLU A 53 3.57 10.24 1.54
C GLU A 53 4.35 9.57 0.39
N ASN A 54 4.92 8.39 0.64
CA ASN A 54 5.61 7.60 -0.37
C ASN A 54 4.70 7.23 -1.54
N PHE A 55 3.50 6.72 -1.28
CA PHE A 55 2.55 6.34 -2.32
C PHE A 55 2.10 7.54 -3.17
N LEU A 56 1.81 8.68 -2.53
CA LEU A 56 1.44 9.92 -3.21
C LEU A 56 2.61 10.49 -4.04
N LYS A 57 3.86 10.28 -3.62
CA LYS A 57 5.03 10.67 -4.43
C LYS A 57 5.05 9.93 -5.77
N TYR A 58 4.94 8.60 -5.78
CA TYR A 58 4.86 7.81 -7.03
C TYR A 58 3.66 8.21 -7.92
N ILE A 59 2.55 8.66 -7.31
CA ILE A 59 1.41 9.23 -8.05
C ILE A 59 1.79 10.55 -8.73
N ASN A 60 2.35 11.49 -7.97
CA ASN A 60 2.70 12.82 -8.45
C ASN A 60 3.80 12.79 -9.52
N ASP A 61 4.75 11.85 -9.40
CA ASP A 61 5.81 11.62 -10.38
C ASP A 61 5.31 10.88 -11.63
N GLY A 62 4.08 10.34 -11.60
CA GLY A 62 3.46 9.63 -12.71
C GLY A 62 4.00 8.20 -12.90
N ASP A 63 4.70 7.66 -11.91
CA ASP A 63 5.39 6.36 -12.00
C ASP A 63 4.40 5.21 -12.18
N TYR A 64 3.23 5.29 -11.54
CA TYR A 64 2.18 4.29 -11.67
C TYR A 64 1.45 4.30 -13.03
N ASN A 65 1.67 5.32 -13.87
CA ASN A 65 1.02 5.39 -15.18
C ASN A 65 1.53 4.28 -16.10
N ASN A 66 0.58 3.59 -16.72
CA ASN A 66 0.81 2.43 -17.59
C ASN A 66 1.61 1.30 -16.93
N THR A 67 1.47 1.15 -15.61
CA THR A 67 1.92 -0.06 -14.91
C THR A 67 0.92 -1.18 -15.10
N VAL A 68 1.30 -2.41 -14.74
CA VAL A 68 0.44 -3.58 -14.84
C VAL A 68 0.24 -4.23 -13.48
N VAL A 69 -0.87 -4.96 -13.33
CA VAL A 69 -1.01 -5.94 -12.26
C VAL A 69 -0.08 -7.09 -12.57
N HIS A 70 1.09 -7.09 -11.93
CA HIS A 70 2.17 -8.05 -12.22
C HIS A 70 2.06 -9.33 -11.40
N ARG A 71 1.14 -9.40 -10.44
CA ARG A 71 0.88 -10.60 -9.65
C ARG A 71 -0.52 -10.64 -9.07
N LEU A 72 -1.14 -11.81 -9.11
CA LEU A 72 -2.44 -12.11 -8.53
C LEU A 72 -2.41 -13.52 -7.96
N VAL A 73 -2.83 -13.64 -6.70
CA VAL A 73 -3.10 -14.93 -6.06
C VAL A 73 -4.59 -14.98 -5.72
N PRO A 74 -5.37 -15.87 -6.36
CA PRO A 74 -6.80 -15.96 -6.12
C PRO A 74 -7.12 -16.16 -4.65
N ASN A 75 -8.16 -15.49 -4.15
CA ASN A 75 -8.54 -15.51 -2.73
C ASN A 75 -7.41 -15.10 -1.76
N PHE A 76 -6.48 -14.25 -2.22
CA PHE A 76 -5.44 -13.68 -1.37
C PHE A 76 -5.25 -12.20 -1.70
N ILE A 77 -4.48 -11.88 -2.74
CA ILE A 77 -4.07 -10.51 -3.06
C ILE A 77 -3.95 -10.26 -4.58
N MET A 78 -4.11 -9.00 -4.97
CA MET A 78 -3.70 -8.44 -6.26
C MET A 78 -2.58 -7.45 -6.03
N GLN A 79 -1.43 -7.61 -6.69
CA GLN A 79 -0.24 -6.79 -6.49
C GLN A 79 0.15 -6.04 -7.77
N ALA A 80 0.50 -4.76 -7.59
CA ALA A 80 0.81 -3.83 -8.67
C ALA A 80 1.85 -2.79 -8.22
N GLY A 81 2.06 -1.76 -9.06
CA GLY A 81 2.96 -0.65 -8.76
C GLY A 81 4.45 -0.99 -8.90
N GLY A 82 4.80 -2.12 -9.52
CA GLY A 82 6.19 -2.55 -9.65
C GLY A 82 6.74 -2.57 -11.06
N PHE A 83 5.89 -2.73 -12.07
CA PHE A 83 6.32 -3.07 -13.42
C PHE A 83 5.44 -2.46 -14.51
N LYS A 84 6.06 -2.21 -15.68
CA LYS A 84 5.42 -1.78 -16.93
C LYS A 84 5.63 -2.83 -18.02
N PHE A 85 4.68 -2.90 -18.96
CA PHE A 85 4.84 -3.67 -20.19
C PHE A 85 5.21 -2.72 -21.33
N ASN A 86 6.41 -2.90 -21.89
CA ASN A 86 6.96 -2.03 -22.94
C ASN A 86 7.00 -2.73 -24.32
N GLY A 87 6.13 -3.72 -24.54
CA GLY A 87 6.05 -4.47 -25.79
C GLY A 87 6.78 -5.81 -25.81
N ASP A 88 7.48 -6.17 -24.73
CA ASP A 88 8.17 -7.47 -24.61
C ASP A 88 8.24 -7.96 -23.14
N LEU A 89 8.61 -9.22 -22.96
CA LEU A 89 8.90 -9.86 -21.68
C LEU A 89 10.42 -10.05 -21.50
N PRO A 90 10.95 -9.97 -20.25
CA PRO A 90 10.24 -9.76 -18.99
C PRO A 90 9.71 -8.33 -18.84
N LEU A 91 8.74 -8.16 -17.94
CA LEU A 91 8.22 -6.83 -17.59
C LEU A 91 9.36 -5.92 -17.09
N THR A 92 9.30 -4.65 -17.43
CA THR A 92 10.30 -3.66 -17.01
C THR A 92 9.95 -3.14 -15.61
N PRO A 93 10.84 -3.24 -14.61
CA PRO A 93 10.59 -2.64 -13.30
C PRO A 93 10.50 -1.12 -13.43
N ILE A 94 9.67 -0.48 -12.60
CA ILE A 94 9.72 0.98 -12.45
C ILE A 94 10.91 1.40 -11.60
N ASP A 95 11.33 2.65 -11.72
CA ASP A 95 12.30 3.24 -10.80
C ASP A 95 11.72 3.28 -9.38
N VAL A 96 12.58 3.14 -8.37
CA VAL A 96 12.17 3.08 -6.96
C VAL A 96 12.99 4.06 -6.14
N ASP A 97 12.30 4.72 -5.21
CA ASP A 97 12.90 5.52 -4.15
C ASP A 97 13.45 4.63 -3.02
N ASP A 98 14.07 5.28 -2.03
CA ASP A 98 14.53 4.63 -0.80
C ASP A 98 13.40 3.94 -0.05
N SER A 99 13.74 2.86 0.66
CA SER A 99 12.76 2.09 1.43
C SER A 99 12.25 2.85 2.65
N ILE A 100 10.95 2.72 2.93
CA ILE A 100 10.30 3.39 4.07
C ILE A 100 10.15 2.51 5.31
N GLN A 101 9.96 3.16 6.47
CA GLN A 101 9.64 2.50 7.73
C GLN A 101 8.22 1.92 7.71
N ASN A 102 8.06 0.71 8.26
CA ASN A 102 6.77 0.03 8.39
C ASN A 102 5.86 0.69 9.45
N GLU A 103 4.56 0.79 9.17
CA GLU A 103 3.52 1.38 10.02
C GLU A 103 2.28 0.44 10.15
N PRO A 104 2.43 -0.81 10.66
CA PRO A 104 1.42 -1.88 10.55
C PRO A 104 0.24 -1.75 11.56
N ILE A 105 -0.49 -0.64 11.49
CA ILE A 105 -1.54 -0.26 12.45
C ILE A 105 -2.88 -0.93 12.16
N TYR A 106 -3.23 -1.12 10.89
CA TYR A 106 -4.51 -1.70 10.47
C TYR A 106 -4.34 -3.14 9.98
N SER A 107 -5.42 -3.91 10.08
CA SER A 107 -5.48 -5.32 9.74
C SER A 107 -5.69 -5.52 8.24
N ASN A 108 -5.01 -6.51 7.67
CA ASN A 108 -5.10 -6.90 6.26
C ASN A 108 -6.41 -7.68 6.00
N VAL A 109 -7.53 -6.96 6.04
CA VAL A 109 -8.88 -7.47 5.73
C VAL A 109 -9.28 -7.16 4.28
N ARG A 110 -10.35 -7.79 3.80
CA ARG A 110 -10.83 -7.59 2.42
C ARG A 110 -11.02 -6.09 2.11
N GLY A 111 -10.57 -5.68 0.92
CA GLY A 111 -10.75 -4.31 0.42
C GLY A 111 -9.73 -3.30 0.95
N THR A 112 -8.76 -3.73 1.75
CA THR A 112 -7.64 -2.86 2.16
C THR A 112 -6.53 -2.85 1.11
N ILE A 113 -5.84 -1.70 0.99
CA ILE A 113 -4.57 -1.58 0.26
C ILE A 113 -3.40 -1.61 1.25
N ALA A 114 -2.33 -2.35 0.93
CA ALA A 114 -1.15 -2.46 1.76
C ALA A 114 0.16 -2.46 0.95
N MET A 115 1.25 -2.01 1.56
CA MET A 115 2.56 -1.99 0.90
C MET A 115 3.20 -3.37 0.86
N ALA A 116 3.69 -3.76 -0.31
CA ALA A 116 4.50 -4.97 -0.47
C ALA A 116 5.93 -4.75 0.04
N LYS A 117 6.55 -5.83 0.53
CA LYS A 117 7.87 -5.83 1.18
C LYS A 117 8.65 -7.08 0.84
N LEU A 118 9.97 -7.02 1.00
CA LEU A 118 10.84 -8.20 1.02
C LEU A 118 10.55 -9.02 2.29
N GLY A 119 10.36 -10.33 2.14
CA GLY A 119 9.83 -11.20 3.21
C GLY A 119 10.65 -11.31 4.50
N ASN A 120 11.89 -10.82 4.50
CA ASN A 120 12.80 -10.82 5.65
C ASN A 120 13.27 -9.42 6.07
N ASN A 121 12.67 -8.36 5.50
CA ASN A 121 12.99 -6.99 5.84
C ASN A 121 11.70 -6.18 6.05
N PRO A 122 11.32 -5.90 7.32
CA PRO A 122 10.10 -5.17 7.63
C PRO A 122 10.06 -3.74 7.07
N ASN A 123 11.20 -3.09 6.83
CA ASN A 123 11.28 -1.70 6.37
C ASN A 123 11.81 -1.65 4.92
N SER A 124 11.32 -2.53 4.05
CA SER A 124 11.77 -2.64 2.65
C SER A 124 10.73 -2.23 1.61
N ALA A 125 9.60 -1.67 2.04
CA ALA A 125 8.57 -1.16 1.13
C ALA A 125 9.14 -0.01 0.30
N THR A 126 8.89 -0.02 -1.01
CA THR A 126 9.20 1.07 -1.94
C THR A 126 7.96 1.45 -2.73
N SER A 127 7.77 0.94 -3.96
CA SER A 127 6.69 1.33 -4.86
C SER A 127 5.52 0.36 -4.93
N GLN A 128 5.76 -0.91 -4.62
CA GLN A 128 4.78 -1.97 -4.83
C GLN A 128 3.73 -2.02 -3.72
N TRP A 129 2.48 -2.20 -4.12
CA TRP A 129 1.32 -2.30 -3.22
C TRP A 129 0.43 -3.46 -3.66
N PHE A 130 -0.46 -3.89 -2.78
CA PHE A 130 -1.46 -4.91 -3.07
C PHE A 130 -2.81 -4.61 -2.45
N ILE A 131 -3.87 -5.13 -3.08
CA ILE A 131 -5.24 -5.13 -2.56
C ILE A 131 -5.58 -6.52 -2.01
N ASN A 132 -6.18 -6.57 -0.82
CA ASN A 132 -6.65 -7.80 -0.19
C ASN A 132 -8.02 -8.24 -0.76
N TYR A 133 -8.08 -9.41 -1.40
CA TYR A 133 -9.35 -9.99 -1.90
C TYR A 133 -10.22 -10.62 -0.80
N LYS A 134 -9.60 -10.99 0.32
CA LYS A 134 -10.27 -11.58 1.48
C LYS A 134 -9.60 -11.13 2.77
N ASN A 135 -10.11 -11.61 3.90
CA ASN A 135 -9.44 -11.44 5.18
C ASN A 135 -8.17 -12.30 5.25
N ASN A 136 -7.03 -11.62 5.34
CA ASN A 136 -5.69 -12.20 5.36
C ASN A 136 -4.94 -11.92 6.68
N SER A 137 -5.64 -11.39 7.69
CA SER A 137 -5.09 -10.99 8.99
C SER A 137 -4.27 -12.08 9.68
N ALA A 138 -4.75 -13.32 9.69
CA ALA A 138 -4.05 -14.48 10.27
C ALA A 138 -2.65 -14.73 9.68
N ASN A 139 -2.35 -14.13 8.52
CA ASN A 139 -1.06 -14.23 7.85
C ASN A 139 -0.35 -12.86 7.81
N LEU A 140 -0.93 -11.89 7.10
CA LEU A 140 -0.28 -10.63 6.75
C LEU A 140 -0.17 -9.64 7.92
N ASP A 141 -0.90 -9.84 9.02
CA ASP A 141 -0.76 -8.98 10.21
C ASP A 141 0.42 -9.39 11.10
N LEU A 142 0.93 -10.62 10.90
CA LEU A 142 1.99 -11.23 11.71
C LEU A 142 3.31 -11.33 10.95
N GLN A 143 3.25 -11.76 9.68
CA GLN A 143 4.45 -12.01 8.89
C GLN A 143 5.27 -10.73 8.69
N ASN A 144 6.60 -10.86 8.81
CA ASN A 144 7.55 -9.78 8.53
C ASN A 144 7.20 -8.46 9.27
N SER A 145 6.82 -8.61 10.54
CA SER A 145 6.33 -7.53 11.42
C SER A 145 5.11 -6.79 10.84
N GLY A 146 4.19 -7.53 10.24
CA GLY A 146 2.95 -7.02 9.65
C GLY A 146 3.13 -6.21 8.37
N PHE A 147 2.20 -6.33 7.44
CA PHE A 147 2.13 -5.50 6.24
C PHE A 147 1.31 -4.23 6.52
N THR A 148 1.85 -3.07 6.15
CA THR A 148 1.23 -1.77 6.41
C THR A 148 0.04 -1.57 5.48
N VAL A 149 -1.17 -1.69 6.03
CA VAL A 149 -2.41 -1.22 5.41
C VAL A 149 -2.45 0.29 5.54
N PHE A 150 -2.54 0.98 4.41
CA PHE A 150 -2.48 2.45 4.33
C PHE A 150 -3.72 3.07 3.66
N GLY A 151 -4.76 2.27 3.43
CA GLY A 151 -6.05 2.75 2.94
C GLY A 151 -7.05 1.63 2.69
N GLU A 152 -8.24 2.02 2.25
CA GLU A 152 -9.39 1.15 2.01
C GLU A 152 -10.10 1.52 0.71
N VAL A 153 -10.51 0.50 -0.05
CA VAL A 153 -11.33 0.68 -1.25
C VAL A 153 -12.73 1.10 -0.83
N ILE A 154 -13.15 2.28 -1.27
CA ILE A 154 -14.48 2.86 -0.97
C ILE A 154 -15.47 2.73 -2.13
N GLU A 155 -14.97 2.48 -3.34
CA GLU A 155 -15.78 2.30 -4.55
C GLU A 155 -15.05 1.38 -5.54
N GLY A 156 -15.78 0.56 -6.32
CA GLY A 156 -15.20 -0.25 -7.39
C GLY A 156 -14.60 -1.60 -6.96
N MET A 157 -14.95 -2.12 -5.77
CA MET A 157 -14.54 -3.48 -5.36
C MET A 157 -15.03 -4.58 -6.32
N ASP A 158 -16.15 -4.38 -7.01
CA ASP A 158 -16.66 -5.30 -8.03
C ASP A 158 -15.75 -5.34 -9.28
N ASN A 159 -15.14 -4.21 -9.64
CA ASN A 159 -14.13 -4.16 -10.72
C ASN A 159 -12.86 -4.91 -10.32
N ILE A 160 -12.44 -4.77 -9.06
CA ILE A 160 -11.33 -5.56 -8.49
C ILE A 160 -11.68 -7.05 -8.52
N ASP A 161 -12.87 -7.45 -8.08
CA ASP A 161 -13.29 -8.86 -8.08
C ASP A 161 -13.30 -9.47 -9.50
N LYS A 162 -13.65 -8.69 -10.55
CA LYS A 162 -13.56 -9.15 -11.95
C LYS A 162 -12.13 -9.52 -12.34
N ILE A 163 -11.12 -8.80 -11.84
CA ILE A 163 -9.71 -9.09 -12.13
C ILE A 163 -9.31 -10.47 -11.60
N ALA A 164 -9.84 -10.89 -10.45
CA ALA A 164 -9.58 -12.21 -9.87
C ALA A 164 -10.09 -13.39 -10.72
N LEU A 165 -11.01 -13.14 -11.65
CA LEU A 165 -11.59 -14.15 -12.54
C LEU A 165 -10.80 -14.34 -13.84
N ILE A 166 -9.79 -13.49 -14.08
CA ILE A 166 -8.99 -13.52 -15.31
C ILE A 166 -8.01 -14.69 -15.28
N GLN A 167 -7.82 -15.33 -16.44
CA GLN A 167 -6.82 -16.39 -16.63
C GLN A 167 -5.43 -15.90 -16.22
N LEU A 168 -4.72 -16.71 -15.43
CA LEU A 168 -3.37 -16.40 -14.99
C LEU A 168 -2.32 -17.00 -15.93
N CYS A 169 -1.26 -16.24 -16.15
CA CYS A 169 -0.01 -16.71 -16.74
C CYS A 169 1.17 -16.35 -15.83
N GLN A 170 1.74 -17.34 -15.15
CA GLN A 170 2.79 -17.13 -14.14
C GLN A 170 2.37 -16.10 -13.07
N GLU A 171 1.22 -16.32 -12.45
CA GLU A 171 0.56 -15.42 -11.47
C GLU A 171 0.14 -14.05 -12.02
N ARG A 172 0.31 -13.74 -13.31
CA ARG A 172 -0.19 -12.48 -13.89
C ARG A 172 -1.59 -12.66 -14.46
N PRO A 173 -2.59 -11.82 -14.12
CA PRO A 173 -3.87 -11.84 -14.79
C PRO A 173 -3.72 -11.29 -16.22
N MET A 174 -4.00 -12.13 -17.21
CA MET A 174 -3.81 -11.82 -18.63
C MET A 174 -5.12 -11.98 -19.43
N PRO A 175 -5.90 -10.90 -19.64
CA PRO A 175 -7.13 -10.93 -20.40
C PRO A 175 -6.94 -11.50 -21.82
N GLY A 176 -7.80 -12.44 -22.19
CA GLY A 176 -7.78 -13.04 -23.54
C GLY A 176 -6.52 -13.83 -23.88
N TYR A 177 -5.63 -14.09 -22.91
CA TYR A 177 -4.41 -14.85 -23.11
C TYR A 177 -4.59 -16.28 -22.60
N THR A 178 -4.48 -17.26 -23.49
CA THR A 178 -4.75 -18.66 -23.15
C THR A 178 -3.56 -19.33 -22.46
N SER A 179 -3.83 -20.46 -21.79
CA SER A 179 -2.78 -21.28 -21.17
C SER A 179 -1.76 -21.79 -22.20
N GLU A 180 -2.18 -22.09 -23.43
CA GLU A 180 -1.31 -22.54 -24.52
C GLU A 180 -0.39 -21.41 -24.97
N GLN A 181 -0.90 -20.18 -25.08
CA GLN A 181 -0.09 -19.00 -25.39
C GLN A 181 0.91 -18.70 -24.26
N CYS A 182 0.53 -18.93 -23.01
CA CYS A 182 1.42 -18.80 -21.85
C CYS A 182 2.55 -19.82 -21.83
N ALA A 183 2.31 -21.04 -22.31
CA ALA A 183 3.32 -22.08 -22.37
C ALA A 183 4.28 -21.94 -23.56
N ASN A 184 3.99 -21.08 -24.53
CA ASN A 184 4.73 -20.97 -25.78
C ASN A 184 5.44 -19.62 -25.92
N SER A 185 6.79 -19.65 -25.87
CA SER A 185 7.64 -18.47 -25.99
C SER A 185 7.55 -17.74 -27.33
N ASN A 186 6.95 -18.35 -28.36
CA ASN A 186 6.76 -17.70 -29.66
C ASN A 186 5.56 -16.75 -29.69
N PHE A 187 4.68 -16.81 -28.67
CA PHE A 187 3.58 -15.88 -28.57
C PHE A 187 4.01 -14.70 -27.69
N VAL A 188 4.04 -13.51 -28.28
CA VAL A 188 4.33 -12.26 -27.57
C VAL A 188 3.00 -11.61 -27.20
N PRO A 189 2.69 -11.41 -25.91
CA PRO A 189 1.46 -10.76 -25.51
C PRO A 189 1.42 -9.30 -25.97
N GLY A 190 0.23 -8.82 -26.33
CA GLY A 190 -0.03 -7.39 -26.52
C GLY A 190 -0.32 -6.69 -25.19
N VAL A 191 -0.38 -5.36 -25.20
CA VAL A 191 -0.78 -4.57 -24.01
C VAL A 191 -2.19 -4.92 -23.52
N ASP A 192 -3.09 -5.27 -24.43
CA ASP A 192 -4.46 -5.69 -24.12
C ASP A 192 -4.53 -7.02 -23.37
N ASN A 193 -3.43 -7.80 -23.39
CA ASN A 193 -3.30 -9.03 -22.62
C ASN A 193 -2.80 -8.78 -21.19
N PHE A 194 -2.71 -7.52 -20.74
CA PHE A 194 -2.39 -7.19 -19.35
C PHE A 194 -3.51 -6.36 -18.71
N VAL A 195 -3.77 -6.64 -17.43
CA VAL A 195 -4.53 -5.69 -16.61
C VAL A 195 -3.64 -4.48 -16.36
N THR A 196 -3.90 -3.41 -17.11
CA THR A 196 -3.11 -2.18 -17.11
C THR A 196 -3.74 -1.18 -16.15
N ILE A 197 -2.91 -0.54 -15.34
CA ILE A 197 -3.23 0.65 -14.57
C ILE A 197 -2.87 1.84 -15.44
N HIS A 198 -3.88 2.49 -16.01
CA HIS A 198 -3.69 3.62 -16.91
C HIS A 198 -3.15 4.83 -16.14
N SER A 199 -3.72 5.09 -14.98
CA SER A 199 -3.31 6.17 -14.08
C SER A 199 -3.78 5.93 -12.67
N VAL A 200 -3.11 6.57 -11.72
CA VAL A 200 -3.60 6.78 -10.36
C VAL A 200 -3.67 8.29 -10.14
N THR A 201 -4.81 8.79 -9.70
CA THR A 201 -5.04 10.25 -9.59
C THR A 201 -5.63 10.61 -8.24
N ILE A 202 -5.22 11.74 -7.68
CA ILE A 202 -5.83 12.30 -6.47
C ILE A 202 -7.14 12.98 -6.89
N ILE A 203 -8.27 12.51 -6.37
CA ILE A 203 -9.60 13.04 -6.71
C ILE A 203 -10.22 13.85 -5.57
N ASP A 204 -9.77 13.63 -4.34
CA ASP A 204 -10.10 14.47 -3.20
C ASP A 204 -8.91 14.51 -2.24
N SER A 205 -8.49 15.72 -1.87
CA SER A 205 -7.45 15.96 -0.87
C SER A 205 -8.03 16.54 0.42
N SER A 206 -9.35 16.43 0.62
CA SER A 206 -10.04 17.01 1.76
C SER A 206 -9.75 16.29 3.08
N ALA A 207 -10.08 16.99 4.16
CA ALA A 207 -9.47 16.76 5.46
C ALA A 207 -10.07 15.65 6.33
N THR A 208 -11.21 15.07 5.93
CA THR A 208 -12.04 14.26 6.81
C THR A 208 -12.78 13.13 6.08
N THR A 209 -12.20 12.57 5.03
CA THR A 209 -12.86 11.52 4.25
C THR A 209 -12.89 10.16 4.99
N ASP A 210 -12.05 9.97 6.01
CA ASP A 210 -11.90 8.72 6.78
C ASP A 210 -12.85 8.60 7.98
N THR A 211 -13.57 9.68 8.33
CA THR A 211 -14.39 9.75 9.56
C THR A 211 -15.52 8.72 9.62
N SER A 212 -15.96 8.19 8.46
CA SER A 212 -16.95 7.13 8.36
C SER A 212 -16.37 5.73 8.17
N LEU A 213 -15.05 5.59 8.02
CA LEU A 213 -14.41 4.29 7.80
C LEU A 213 -14.33 3.51 9.12
N ALA A 214 -14.85 2.29 9.10
CA ALA A 214 -14.81 1.37 10.23
C ALA A 214 -13.53 0.51 10.18
N SER A 215 -12.37 1.15 10.08
CA SER A 215 -11.08 0.48 9.85
C SER A 215 -10.71 -0.50 10.97
N VAL A 216 -10.39 -1.73 10.59
CA VAL A 216 -10.04 -2.80 11.53
C VAL A 216 -8.58 -2.65 11.97
N LYS A 217 -8.33 -2.53 13.27
CA LYS A 217 -6.96 -2.45 13.81
C LYS A 217 -6.24 -3.79 13.80
N ASN A 218 -4.94 -3.79 13.53
CA ASN A 218 -4.09 -4.95 13.73
C ASN A 218 -3.82 -5.14 15.24
N THR A 219 -4.47 -6.14 15.82
CA THR A 219 -4.32 -6.50 17.25
C THR A 219 -3.35 -7.65 17.49
N LEU A 220 -2.80 -8.25 16.42
CA LEU A 220 -1.99 -9.46 16.48
C LEU A 220 -0.49 -9.16 16.66
N ILE A 221 -0.04 -7.97 16.26
CA ILE A 221 1.38 -7.65 16.11
C ILE A 221 2.17 -7.46 17.42
N ASN A 222 1.47 -7.29 18.54
CA ASN A 222 2.04 -7.09 19.88
C ASN A 222 1.44 -8.06 20.91
N LYS A 223 0.76 -9.13 20.46
CA LYS A 223 0.30 -10.16 21.37
C LYS A 223 1.54 -10.95 21.81
N GLU A 224 2.17 -10.52 22.90
CA GLU A 224 3.10 -11.36 23.64
C GLU A 224 2.42 -12.73 23.81
N GLU A 225 3.08 -13.79 23.35
CA GLU A 225 2.66 -15.14 23.71
C GLU A 225 2.69 -15.20 25.23
N SER A 226 1.51 -15.15 25.85
CA SER A 226 1.36 -15.65 27.20
C SER A 226 1.64 -17.15 27.11
N ILE A 227 2.90 -17.53 27.30
CA ILE A 227 3.30 -18.92 27.48
C ILE A 227 2.73 -19.33 28.85
N THR A 228 1.45 -19.68 28.87
CA THR A 228 0.95 -20.62 29.87
C THR A 228 1.49 -21.97 29.44
N SER A 229 2.56 -22.40 30.10
CA SER A 229 3.08 -23.76 30.01
C SER A 229 1.97 -24.73 30.39
N ASP A 230 1.27 -25.26 29.40
CA ASP A 230 0.51 -26.48 29.60
C ASP A 230 0.86 -27.48 28.50
N SER A 231 1.24 -28.65 28.98
CA SER A 231 1.85 -29.74 28.24
C SER A 231 0.77 -30.46 27.43
N GLY A 232 0.69 -30.22 26.12
CA GLY A 232 -0.21 -31.00 25.26
C GLY A 232 0.08 -30.78 23.78
N GLY A 233 0.81 -31.71 23.17
CA GLY A 233 1.26 -31.59 21.79
C GLY A 233 0.13 -31.54 20.75
N SER A 234 0.32 -30.76 19.70
CA SER A 234 -0.03 -31.15 18.33
C SER A 234 0.81 -30.33 17.34
N LEU A 235 1.57 -31.03 16.52
CA LEU A 235 2.31 -30.47 15.38
C LEU A 235 1.31 -29.98 14.34
N SER A 236 1.26 -28.66 14.12
CA SER A 236 0.56 -28.07 12.97
C SER A 236 1.58 -27.38 12.07
N TYR A 237 1.63 -27.89 10.84
CA TYR A 237 2.57 -27.54 9.77
C TYR A 237 2.48 -26.06 9.38
N PHE A 238 3.56 -25.31 9.59
CA PHE A 238 3.76 -24.02 8.92
C PHE A 238 4.23 -24.28 7.50
N VAL A 239 3.34 -24.09 6.52
CA VAL A 239 3.74 -24.00 5.11
C VAL A 239 4.33 -22.62 4.87
N LEU A 240 5.64 -22.58 4.73
CA LEU A 240 6.43 -21.38 4.44
C LEU A 240 6.33 -21.07 2.94
N CYS A 241 5.35 -20.25 2.52
CA CYS A 241 5.41 -19.61 1.20
C CYS A 241 6.33 -18.39 1.27
N ALA A 242 7.61 -18.59 0.97
CA ALA A 242 8.55 -17.48 0.78
C ALA A 242 8.15 -16.68 -0.48
N LEU A 243 7.80 -15.41 -0.31
CA LEU A 243 7.68 -14.44 -1.39
C LEU A 243 9.09 -14.10 -1.87
N THR A 244 9.62 -14.86 -2.82
CA THR A 244 10.90 -14.59 -3.47
C THR A 244 10.71 -13.55 -4.58
N LEU A 245 11.16 -12.32 -4.33
CA LEU A 245 11.32 -11.32 -5.39
C LEU A 245 12.72 -11.48 -5.99
N LEU A 246 12.78 -11.76 -7.30
CA LEU A 246 14.02 -11.78 -8.09
C LEU A 246 14.57 -10.35 -8.21
N GLY A 247 15.54 -10.02 -7.36
CA GLY A 247 16.32 -8.79 -7.47
C GLY A 247 17.48 -8.96 -8.45
N PHE A 248 17.34 -8.47 -9.68
CA PHE A 248 18.49 -8.28 -10.58
C PHE A 248 19.20 -6.96 -10.21
N ARG A 249 20.27 -7.06 -9.41
CA ARG A 249 21.25 -5.98 -9.27
C ARG A 249 22.07 -5.88 -10.56
N ARG A 250 21.87 -4.84 -11.37
CA ARG A 250 22.85 -4.45 -12.39
C ARG A 250 24.01 -3.72 -11.71
N LYS A 251 25.22 -4.24 -11.90
CA LYS A 251 26.46 -3.51 -11.65
C LYS A 251 26.55 -2.35 -12.64
N LEU A 252 26.64 -1.13 -12.12
CA LEU A 252 27.13 0.03 -12.88
C LEU A 252 28.59 -0.24 -13.28
N LYS A 253 28.89 0.00 -14.55
CA LYS A 253 30.24 0.25 -15.06
C LYS A 253 30.43 1.75 -15.15
#